data_AF-A0A933C6R0-F1
#
_entry.id   AF-A0A933C6R0-F1
#
_cell.length_a   1.000
_cell.length_b   1.000
_cell.length_c   1.000
_cell.angle_alpha   90.00
_cell.angle_beta   90.00
_cell.angle_gamma   90.00
#
_symmetry.space_group_name_H-M   'P 1'
#
loop_
_entity.id
_entity.type
_entity.pdbx_description
1 polymer ?
#
loop_
_entity_poly.entity_id
_entity_poly.type
_entity_poly.pdbx_seq_one_letter_code
_entity_poly.pdbx_strand_id
1 'polypeptide(L)' 'SHSVSMTHASMDPQVREAAGINDRVLRLSVGIEDVNDLLEDLEQALNFDSVRKPLSLRHERKQHA' A
#
# COMPACT_ATOMS: atom_id res chain seq x y z
N SER A 1 0.30 1.65 5.70
CA SER A 1 1.21 2.82 5.78
C SER A 1 2.65 2.34 5.64
N HIS A 2 3.48 3.05 4.87
CA HIS A 2 4.90 2.77 4.72
C HIS A 2 5.69 3.52 5.79
N SER A 3 6.09 2.82 6.86
CA SER A 3 6.59 3.45 8.09
C SER A 3 7.88 4.24 7.87
N VAL A 4 8.77 3.75 6.99
CA VAL A 4 10.04 4.42 6.67
C VAL A 4 9.81 5.78 6.01
N SER A 5 8.90 5.88 5.04
CA SER A 5 8.68 7.14 4.32
C SER A 5 7.62 8.06 4.94
N MET A 6 6.93 7.61 5.98
CA MET A 6 5.84 8.37 6.61
C MET A 6 6.15 8.64 8.09
N THR A 7 5.53 7.89 8.99
CA THR A 7 5.53 8.18 10.43
C THR A 7 6.92 8.14 11.08
N HIS A 8 7.88 7.41 10.50
CA HIS A 8 9.23 7.29 11.02
C HIS A 8 10.27 7.94 10.09
N ALA A 9 9.86 8.72 9.09
CA ALA A 9 10.77 9.33 8.13
C ALA A 9 11.84 10.22 8.77
N SER A 10 11.50 10.90 9.86
CA SER A 10 12.40 11.80 10.58
C SER A 10 13.32 11.10 11.60
N MET A 11 13.18 9.79 11.83
CA MET A 11 14.10 9.06 12.70
C MET A 11 15.45 8.81 12.01
N ASP A 12 16.53 8.78 12.78
CA ASP A 12 17.83 8.39 12.26
C ASP A 12 17.79 6.97 11.65
N PRO A 13 18.41 6.73 10.48
CA PRO A 13 18.42 5.42 9.84
C PRO A 13 18.87 4.28 10.75
N GLN A 14 19.90 4.50 11.58
CA GLN A 14 20.44 3.46 12.47
C GLN A 14 19.45 3.08 13.57
N VAL A 15 18.71 4.07 14.10
CA VAL A 15 17.68 3.85 15.12
C VAL A 15 16.47 3.12 14.53
N ARG A 16 16.05 3.46 13.29
CA ARG A 16 14.98 2.75 12.60
C ARG A 16 15.32 1.29 12.35
N GLU A 17 16.53 1.04 11.88
CA GLU A 17 16.99 -0.31 11.56
C GLU A 17 17.09 -1.17 12.82
N ALA A 18 17.60 -0.61 13.91
CA ALA A 18 17.62 -1.28 15.23
C ALA A 18 16.20 -1.60 15.75
N ALA A 19 15.19 -0.77 15.41
CA ALA A 19 13.79 -1.01 15.73
C ALA A 19 13.07 -1.95 14.74
N GLY A 20 13.78 -2.49 13.73
CA GLY A 20 13.21 -3.36 12.71
C GLY A 20 12.37 -2.64 11.66
N ILE A 21 12.43 -1.30 11.60
CA ILE A 21 11.67 -0.48 10.65
C ILE A 21 12.52 -0.30 9.39
N ASN A 22 12.26 -1.15 8.39
CA ASN A 22 12.93 -1.12 7.09
C ASN A 22 11.91 -1.03 5.94
N ASP A 23 12.40 -0.87 4.71
CA ASP A 23 11.57 -0.62 3.51
C ASP A 23 10.62 -1.77 3.14
N ARG A 24 10.76 -2.94 3.80
CA ARG A 24 9.89 -4.10 3.59
C ARG A 24 8.74 -4.15 4.60
N VAL A 25 8.67 -3.20 5.54
CA VAL A 25 7.64 -3.19 6.57
C VAL A 25 6.43 -2.35 6.13
N LEU A 26 5.30 -3.03 5.98
CA LEU A 26 3.99 -2.41 5.83
C LEU A 26 3.24 -2.49 7.16
N ARG A 27 2.75 -1.35 7.65
CA ARG A 27 1.84 -1.29 8.80
C ARG A 27 0.40 -1.26 8.32
N LEU A 28 -0.39 -2.25 8.69
CA LEU A 28 -1.84 -2.25 8.49
C LEU A 28 -2.56 -1.81 9.77
N SER A 29 -3.63 -1.05 9.61
CA SER A 29 -4.55 -0.68 10.68
C SER A 29 -5.90 -1.29 10.29
N VAL A 30 -6.24 -2.41 10.93
CA VAL A 30 -7.47 -3.15 10.65
C VAL A 30 -8.63 -2.44 11.37
N GLY A 31 -9.71 -2.14 10.65
CA GLY A 31 -10.90 -1.52 11.20
C GLY A 31 -11.90 -2.56 11.72
N ILE A 32 -13.19 -2.29 11.51
CA ILE A 32 -14.32 -3.15 11.93
C ILE A 32 -15.07 -3.74 10.72
N GLU A 33 -14.40 -3.84 9.58
CA GLU A 33 -14.93 -4.39 8.33
C GLU A 33 -15.25 -5.89 8.44
N ASP A 34 -15.97 -6.42 7.44
CA ASP A 34 -16.19 -7.87 7.35
C ASP A 34 -14.86 -8.59 7.11
N VAL A 35 -14.70 -9.74 7.76
CA VAL A 35 -13.46 -10.52 7.69
C VAL A 35 -13.22 -11.07 6.29
N ASN A 36 -14.28 -11.45 5.56
CA ASN A 36 -14.14 -12.01 4.22
C ASN A 36 -13.71 -10.94 3.21
N ASP A 37 -14.26 -9.72 3.33
CA ASP A 37 -13.86 -8.59 2.49
C ASP A 37 -12.37 -8.25 2.68
N LEU A 38 -11.91 -8.21 3.93
CA LEU A 38 -10.49 -7.97 4.24
C LEU A 38 -9.57 -9.07 3.69
N LEU A 39 -10.00 -10.33 3.76
CA LEU A 39 -9.23 -11.45 3.22
C LEU A 39 -9.16 -11.39 1.69
N GLU A 40 -10.28 -11.16 1.02
CA GLU A 40 -10.33 -11.06 -0.45
C GLU A 40 -9.46 -9.90 -0.96
N ASP A 41 -9.51 -8.73 -0.31
CA ASP A 41 -8.68 -7.57 -0.67
C ASP A 41 -7.18 -7.86 -0.50
N LEU A 42 -6.79 -8.51 0.61
CA LEU A 42 -5.38 -8.86 0.86
C LEU A 42 -4.90 -9.94 -0.10
N GLU A 43 -5.71 -10.96 -0.37
CA GLU A 43 -5.40 -12.01 -1.35
C GLU A 43 -5.23 -11.41 -2.75
N GLN A 44 -6.15 -10.54 -3.17
CA GLN A 44 -6.05 -9.85 -4.46
C GLN A 44 -4.76 -9.02 -4.55
N ALA A 45 -4.45 -8.22 -3.52
CA ALA A 45 -3.32 -7.31 -3.54
C ALA A 45 -1.95 -8.02 -3.49
N LEU A 46 -1.87 -9.16 -2.80
CA LEU A 46 -0.64 -9.95 -2.67
C LEU A 46 -0.44 -10.95 -3.82
N ASN A 47 -1.48 -11.26 -4.58
CA ASN A 47 -1.35 -12.11 -5.76
C ASN A 47 -0.67 -11.35 -6.91
N PHE A 48 0.40 -11.93 -7.48
CA PHE A 48 1.28 -11.28 -8.45
C PHE A 48 0.59 -10.89 -9.77
N ASP A 49 -0.51 -11.56 -10.12
CA ASP A 49 -1.23 -11.33 -11.37
C ASP A 49 -2.16 -10.11 -11.33
N SER A 50 -2.60 -9.69 -10.14
CA SER A 50 -3.63 -8.64 -9.99
C SER A 50 -3.08 -7.22 -10.16
N VAL A 51 -1.77 -7.01 -9.93
CA VAL A 51 -1.12 -5.68 -9.91
C VAL A 51 -0.74 -5.20 -11.32
N ARG A 52 -0.77 -6.08 -12.34
CA ARG A 52 -0.44 -5.76 -13.73
C ARG A 52 -1.66 -5.54 -14.64
N LYS A 53 -2.74 -4.93 -14.15
CA LYS A 53 -3.66 -4.26 -15.08
C LYS A 53 -3.07 -2.89 -15.43
N PRO A 54 -2.56 -2.67 -16.66
CA PRO A 54 -1.96 -1.39 -17.02
C PRO A 54 -2.97 -0.27 -16.80
N LEU A 55 -2.51 0.81 -16.16
CA LEU A 55 -3.28 2.01 -15.82
C LEU A 55 -3.58 2.87 -17.07
N SER A 56 -3.88 2.26 -18.22
CA SER A 56 -4.08 2.96 -19.50
C SER A 56 -5.54 3.23 -19.86
N LEU A 57 -6.50 3.05 -18.94
CA LEU A 57 -7.94 3.15 -19.26
C LEU A 57 -8.72 4.11 -18.35
N ARG A 58 -8.19 5.30 -18.02
CA ARG A 58 -9.01 6.39 -17.40
C ARG A 58 -8.57 7.83 -17.73
N HIS A 59 -8.30 8.13 -18.99
CA HIS A 59 -8.54 9.46 -19.58
C HIS A 59 -8.88 9.14 -21.03
N GLU A 60 -10.11 9.29 -21.52
CA GLU A 60 -10.68 10.56 -21.95
C GLU A 60 -12.22 10.54 -21.86
N ARG A 61 -12.80 11.42 -21.04
CA ARG A 61 -14.12 11.99 -21.32
C ARG A 61 -13.90 13.45 -21.73
N LYS A 62 -14.06 13.67 -23.05
CA LYS A 62 -14.60 14.87 -23.71
C LYS A 62 -14.16 16.24 -23.17
N GLN A 63 -13.34 16.94 -23.96
CA GLN A 63 -13.51 18.38 -24.14
C GLN A 63 -14.06 18.63 -25.54
N HIS A 64 -15.10 19.47 -25.58
CA HIS A 64 -15.77 19.99 -26.77
C HIS A 64 -14.82 20.80 -27.67
N ALA A 65 -14.88 20.55 -28.99
CA ALA A 65 -15.01 21.54 -30.07
C ALA A 65 -15.29 20.80 -31.38
#